data_AF-A0A523D595-F1
#
_entry.id   AF-A0A523D595-F1
#
_cell.length_a   1.000
_cell.length_b   1.000
_cell.length_c   1.000
_cell.angle_alpha   90.00
_cell.angle_beta   90.00
_cell.angle_gamma   90.00
#
_symmetry.space_group_name_H-M   'P 1'
#
loop_
_entity.id
_entity.type
_entity.pdbx_description
1 polymer ?
#
loop_
_entity_poly.entity_id
_entity_poly.type
_entity_poly.pdbx_seq_one_letter_code
_entity_poly.pdbx_strand_id
1 'polypeptide(L)'
;MIPARYASIRLPGKPLAVIAGKPLIWHVVERARSARSLDRVLVATDDTRIRDAVEEFGGEAVMTSPDHTSGTDRVAEVARNLEAEIIVNIQGDELMLDGASLDRLVQALEDDDSIGMATLRLPAGESEMADPNVVKVVCDSGGRALYFSRAAIPHRFRGAEAPRWSHVGVYAFRRRSLLEFAALPPSALEQEEGLEQLRALENGWTVQVLDAQGEFLEVNTPGDLERARQVLESARG
;
A
#
# COMPACT_ATOMS: atom_id res chain seq x y z
N MET A 1 7.24 6.14 -3.03
CA MET A 1 7.80 6.21 -1.67
C MET A 1 7.35 5.00 -0.89
N ILE A 2 8.25 4.41 -0.12
CA ILE A 2 8.02 3.18 0.66
C ILE A 2 8.27 3.50 2.13
N PRO A 3 7.24 3.64 2.99
CA PRO A 3 7.46 3.79 4.42
C PRO A 3 7.95 2.47 5.02
N ALA A 4 9.00 2.54 5.82
CA ALA A 4 9.57 1.40 6.53
C ALA A 4 9.89 1.79 7.98
N ARG A 5 9.58 0.89 8.92
CA ARG A 5 9.93 1.04 10.33
C ARG A 5 10.46 -0.27 10.88
N TYR A 6 11.41 -0.20 11.81
CA TYR A 6 11.94 -1.39 12.45
C TYR A 6 10.94 -2.00 13.45
N ALA A 7 10.22 -1.14 14.15
CA ALA A 7 9.23 -1.52 15.15
C ALA A 7 7.98 -2.08 14.49
N SER A 8 7.84 -3.41 14.51
CA SER A 8 6.63 -4.14 14.14
C SER A 8 6.33 -5.13 15.24
N ILE A 9 5.13 -5.04 15.84
CA ILE A 9 4.73 -5.86 16.98
C ILE A 9 4.71 -7.34 16.61
N ARG A 10 4.20 -7.65 15.41
CA ARG A 10 4.01 -9.02 14.91
C ARG A 10 5.29 -9.61 14.29
N LEU A 11 6.17 -8.76 13.77
CA LEU A 11 7.40 -9.19 13.10
C LEU A 11 8.50 -8.11 13.26
N PRO A 12 9.22 -8.06 14.39
CA PRO A 12 10.27 -7.08 14.61
C PRO A 12 11.36 -7.15 13.54
N GLY A 13 11.82 -6.00 13.03
CA GLY A 13 12.83 -5.94 11.96
C GLY A 13 12.32 -6.43 10.61
N LYS A 14 10.99 -6.50 10.40
CA LYS A 14 10.32 -6.96 9.18
C LYS A 14 10.97 -6.48 7.87
N PRO A 15 11.26 -5.18 7.66
CA PRO A 15 11.86 -4.71 6.41
C PRO A 15 13.21 -5.36 6.08
N LEU A 16 13.95 -5.81 7.11
CA LEU A 16 15.25 -6.48 6.99
C LEU A 16 15.15 -8.01 6.97
N ALA A 17 13.95 -8.58 7.11
CA ALA A 17 13.76 -10.02 7.06
C ALA A 17 14.19 -10.56 5.68
N VAL A 18 15.03 -11.59 5.69
CA VAL A 18 15.59 -12.15 4.44
C VAL A 18 14.61 -13.13 3.79
N ILE A 19 14.40 -12.91 2.50
CA ILE A 19 13.56 -13.71 1.60
C ILE A 19 14.35 -13.94 0.32
N ALA A 20 14.59 -15.21 -0.04
CA ALA A 20 15.37 -15.59 -1.22
C ALA A 20 16.74 -14.85 -1.33
N GLY A 21 17.42 -14.67 -0.19
CA GLY A 21 18.75 -14.05 -0.11
C GLY A 21 18.78 -12.52 -0.17
N LYS A 22 17.64 -11.83 -0.16
CA LYS A 22 17.53 -10.37 -0.12
C LYS A 22 16.57 -9.92 0.99
N PRO A 23 16.77 -8.75 1.62
CA PRO A 23 15.83 -8.25 2.63
C PRO A 23 14.48 -7.92 1.99
N LEU A 24 13.38 -8.02 2.75
CA LEU A 24 12.03 -7.68 2.29
C LEU A 24 11.98 -6.32 1.57
N ILE A 25 12.59 -5.29 2.16
CA ILE A 25 12.59 -3.94 1.59
C ILE A 25 13.26 -3.87 0.21
N TRP A 26 14.25 -4.73 -0.06
CA TRP A 26 14.88 -4.81 -1.39
C TRP A 26 13.86 -5.25 -2.44
N HIS A 27 13.07 -6.28 -2.14
CA HIS A 27 12.05 -6.77 -3.08
C HIS A 27 11.03 -5.68 -3.40
N VAL A 28 10.54 -4.95 -2.39
CA VAL A 28 9.58 -3.86 -2.60
C VAL A 28 10.18 -2.73 -3.44
N VAL A 29 11.44 -2.34 -3.18
CA VAL A 29 12.13 -1.32 -3.98
C VAL A 29 12.29 -1.75 -5.43
N GLU A 30 12.72 -2.98 -5.69
CA GLU A 30 12.92 -3.46 -7.07
C GLU A 30 11.61 -3.61 -7.84
N ARG A 31 10.54 -4.02 -7.15
CA ARG A 31 9.19 -4.03 -7.73
C ARG A 31 8.73 -2.62 -8.08
N ALA A 32 8.91 -1.66 -7.19
CA ALA A 32 8.60 -0.26 -7.47
C ALA A 32 9.40 0.28 -8.66
N ARG A 33 10.70 -0.05 -8.75
CA ARG A 33 11.58 0.32 -9.88
C ARG A 33 11.20 -0.31 -11.21
N SER A 34 10.38 -1.36 -11.21
CA SER A 34 9.87 -1.95 -12.45
C SER A 34 8.75 -1.12 -13.11
N ALA A 35 8.18 -0.15 -12.38
CA ALA A 35 7.24 0.83 -12.93
C ALA A 35 7.98 1.83 -13.83
N ARG A 36 7.36 2.20 -14.94
CA ARG A 36 7.92 3.14 -15.92
C ARG A 36 7.55 4.58 -15.63
N SER A 37 6.43 4.80 -14.93
CA SER A 37 5.95 6.13 -14.59
C SER A 37 6.60 6.74 -13.34
N LEU A 38 7.43 5.99 -12.62
CA LEU A 38 8.09 6.47 -11.41
C LEU A 38 9.48 7.03 -11.71
N ASP A 39 9.64 8.34 -11.59
CA ASP A 39 10.95 8.99 -11.76
C ASP A 39 11.95 8.63 -10.65
N ARG A 40 11.44 8.35 -9.44
CA ARG A 40 12.26 8.14 -8.25
C ARG A 40 11.57 7.26 -7.23
N VAL A 41 12.32 6.33 -6.63
CA VAL A 41 11.87 5.44 -5.56
C VAL A 41 12.66 5.74 -4.29
N LEU A 42 11.95 6.14 -3.23
CA LEU A 42 12.51 6.51 -1.93
C LEU A 42 11.96 5.61 -0.84
N VAL A 43 12.82 5.14 0.07
CA VAL A 43 12.42 4.52 1.33
C VAL A 43 12.40 5.58 2.42
N ALA A 44 11.27 5.80 3.07
CA ALA A 44 11.14 6.72 4.19
C ALA A 44 11.21 5.92 5.50
N THR A 45 12.22 6.16 6.34
CA THR A 45 12.48 5.35 7.55
C THR A 45 12.93 6.22 8.72
N ASP A 46 12.66 5.78 9.95
CA ASP A 46 13.21 6.34 11.19
C ASP A 46 14.43 5.55 11.71
N ASP A 47 14.74 4.41 11.09
CA ASP A 47 15.78 3.50 11.56
C ASP A 47 17.00 3.48 10.63
N THR A 48 18.18 3.72 11.21
CA THR A 48 19.44 3.77 10.45
C THR A 48 19.81 2.41 9.87
N ARG A 49 19.44 1.28 10.50
CA ARG A 49 19.75 -0.05 9.96
C ARG A 49 19.00 -0.32 8.67
N ILE A 50 17.76 0.20 8.56
CA ILE A 50 16.98 0.13 7.32
C ILE A 50 17.60 1.02 6.25
N ARG A 51 17.95 2.26 6.60
CA ARG A 51 18.65 3.17 5.68
C ARG A 51 19.93 2.53 5.12
N ASP A 52 20.80 2.04 6.01
CA ASP A 52 22.09 1.46 5.64
C ASP A 52 21.91 0.25 4.71
N ALA A 53 20.95 -0.62 5.01
CA ALA A 53 20.63 -1.75 4.13
C ALA A 53 20.11 -1.31 2.75
N VAL A 54 19.30 -0.25 2.69
CA VAL A 54 18.77 0.31 1.44
C VAL A 54 19.88 0.90 0.58
N GLU A 55 20.77 1.69 1.19
CA GLU A 55 21.91 2.30 0.51
C GLU A 55 22.93 1.25 0.03
N GLU A 56 23.13 0.16 0.78
CA GLU A 56 24.04 -0.94 0.40
C GLU A 56 23.68 -1.57 -0.95
N PHE A 57 22.39 -1.68 -1.28
CA PHE A 57 21.95 -2.18 -2.58
C PHE A 57 21.70 -1.09 -3.63
N GLY A 58 22.15 0.14 -3.37
CA GLY A 58 21.98 1.29 -4.26
C GLY A 58 20.56 1.85 -4.30
N GLY A 59 19.75 1.57 -3.28
CA GLY A 59 18.48 2.23 -3.02
C GLY A 59 18.69 3.62 -2.43
N GLU A 60 17.63 4.41 -2.40
CA GLU A 60 17.64 5.74 -1.78
C GLU A 60 16.74 5.74 -0.56
N ALA A 61 17.26 6.22 0.57
CA ALA A 61 16.54 6.29 1.83
C ALA A 61 16.55 7.72 2.40
N VAL A 62 15.44 8.12 3.00
CA VAL A 62 15.25 9.41 3.66
C VAL A 62 14.88 9.17 5.11
N MET A 63 15.63 9.79 6.01
CA MET A 63 15.33 9.75 7.44
C MET A 63 14.09 10.60 7.75
N THR A 64 13.22 10.06 8.60
CA THR A 64 11.94 10.67 9.02
C THR A 64 11.82 10.61 10.52
N SER A 65 10.88 11.39 11.08
CA SER A 65 10.61 11.39 12.51
C SER A 65 10.19 9.99 13.01
N PRO A 66 10.64 9.58 14.20
CA PRO A 66 10.15 8.37 14.86
C PRO A 66 8.73 8.54 15.43
N ASP A 67 8.20 9.77 15.50
CA ASP A 67 6.92 10.06 16.15
C ASP A 67 5.70 9.79 15.25
N HIS A 68 5.91 9.38 13.99
CA HIS A 68 4.82 9.10 13.06
C HIS A 68 4.05 7.85 13.44
N THR A 69 2.73 8.00 13.55
CA THR A 69 1.81 6.91 13.88
C THR A 69 1.46 6.04 12.68
N SER A 70 1.50 6.60 11.46
CA SER A 70 1.17 5.90 10.22
C SER A 70 2.29 5.91 9.19
N GLY A 71 2.19 5.01 8.19
CA GLY A 71 3.03 5.07 7.00
C GLY A 71 2.74 6.32 6.16
N THR A 72 1.49 6.76 6.12
CA THR A 72 1.08 7.93 5.33
C THR A 72 1.66 9.24 5.88
N ASP A 73 1.67 9.43 7.20
CA ASP A 73 2.28 10.62 7.84
C ASP A 73 3.78 10.72 7.54
N ARG A 74 4.46 9.57 7.56
CA ARG A 74 5.88 9.45 7.24
C ARG A 74 6.16 9.85 5.78
N VAL A 75 5.34 9.35 4.86
CA VAL A 75 5.43 9.72 3.45
C VAL A 75 5.11 11.22 3.26
N ALA A 76 4.15 11.76 4.00
CA ALA A 76 3.80 13.18 3.95
C ALA A 76 4.94 14.08 4.45
N GLU A 77 5.68 13.69 5.49
CA GLU A 77 6.88 14.43 5.94
C GLU A 77 7.87 14.62 4.79
N VAL A 78 8.22 13.52 4.11
CA VAL A 78 9.17 13.57 2.99
C VAL A 78 8.59 14.38 1.83
N ALA A 79 7.30 14.20 1.52
CA ALA A 79 6.62 14.90 0.43
C ALA A 79 6.59 16.43 0.59
N ARG A 80 6.67 16.96 1.82
CA ARG A 80 6.70 18.43 2.05
C ARG A 80 7.88 19.09 1.34
N ASN A 81 9.03 18.41 1.30
CA ASN A 81 10.28 18.95 0.76
C ASN A 81 10.61 18.45 -0.65
N LEU A 82 9.71 17.69 -1.28
CA LEU A 82 9.89 17.20 -2.65
C LEU A 82 9.07 18.02 -3.65
N GLU A 83 9.70 18.36 -4.77
CA GLU A 83 9.02 18.85 -5.97
C GLU A 83 8.53 17.64 -6.77
N ALA A 84 7.38 17.10 -6.37
CA ALA A 84 6.70 16.02 -7.08
C ALA A 84 5.20 16.32 -7.15
N GLU A 85 4.58 16.03 -8.29
CA GLU A 85 3.14 16.23 -8.48
C GLU A 85 2.33 15.06 -7.93
N ILE A 86 2.79 13.84 -8.20
CA ILE A 86 2.17 12.58 -7.77
C ILE A 86 3.11 11.86 -6.83
N ILE A 87 2.56 11.39 -5.71
CA ILE A 87 3.24 10.57 -4.72
C ILE A 87 2.54 9.22 -4.67
N VAL A 88 3.27 8.16 -5.01
CA VAL A 88 2.79 6.79 -4.77
C VAL A 88 3.33 6.29 -3.43
N ASN A 89 2.45 6.00 -2.48
CA ASN A 89 2.74 5.38 -1.19
C ASN A 89 2.60 3.85 -1.32
N ILE A 90 3.73 3.14 -1.30
CA ILE A 90 3.83 1.69 -1.48
C ILE A 90 4.20 1.06 -0.14
N GLN A 91 3.35 0.22 0.44
CA GLN A 91 3.66 -0.38 1.74
C GLN A 91 4.88 -1.29 1.66
N GLY A 92 5.73 -1.25 2.69
CA GLY A 92 6.98 -2.01 2.76
C GLY A 92 6.81 -3.53 2.95
N ASP A 93 5.59 -4.04 2.90
CA ASP A 93 5.23 -5.46 3.02
C ASP A 93 4.60 -6.07 1.78
N GLU A 94 4.37 -5.28 0.74
CA GLU A 94 3.75 -5.72 -0.51
C GLU A 94 4.80 -6.31 -1.47
N LEU A 95 5.00 -7.63 -1.45
CA LEU A 95 6.06 -8.30 -2.21
C LEU A 95 5.81 -8.45 -3.71
N MET A 96 4.54 -8.48 -4.09
CA MET A 96 4.11 -8.95 -5.41
C MET A 96 3.40 -7.86 -6.23
N LEU A 97 3.36 -6.62 -5.72
CA LEU A 97 2.88 -5.48 -6.48
C LEU A 97 3.74 -5.27 -7.72
N ASP A 98 3.12 -5.31 -8.90
CA ASP A 98 3.81 -5.17 -10.18
C ASP A 98 3.90 -3.70 -10.63
N GLY A 99 4.92 -3.39 -11.44
CA GLY A 99 5.13 -2.05 -11.98
C GLY A 99 4.00 -1.55 -12.88
N ALA A 100 3.27 -2.43 -13.59
CA ALA A 100 2.17 -1.99 -14.46
C ALA A 100 0.94 -1.55 -13.63
N SER A 101 0.71 -2.17 -12.48
CA SER A 101 -0.29 -1.71 -11.51
C SER A 101 0.06 -0.34 -10.93
N LEU A 102 1.34 -0.06 -10.68
CA LEU A 102 1.81 1.27 -10.30
C LEU A 102 1.66 2.30 -11.43
N ASP A 103 2.02 1.91 -12.66
CA ASP A 103 1.83 2.75 -13.86
C ASP A 103 0.36 3.18 -14.01
N ARG A 104 -0.59 2.25 -13.81
CA ARG A 104 -2.03 2.55 -13.88
C ARG A 104 -2.49 3.59 -12.86
N LEU A 105 -1.98 3.53 -11.63
CA LEU A 105 -2.31 4.51 -10.60
C LEU A 105 -1.84 5.91 -10.99
N VAL A 106 -0.60 6.02 -11.45
CA VAL A 106 -0.03 7.30 -11.87
C VAL A 106 -0.82 7.85 -13.07
N GLN A 107 -1.05 7.02 -14.09
CA GLN A 107 -1.81 7.41 -15.28
C GLN A 107 -3.22 7.91 -14.94
N ALA A 108 -3.93 7.25 -14.02
CA ALA A 108 -5.27 7.68 -13.64
C ALA A 108 -5.28 9.07 -13.00
N LEU A 109 -4.26 9.43 -12.24
CA LEU A 109 -4.12 10.78 -11.72
C LEU A 109 -3.77 11.73 -12.86
N GLU A 110 -2.80 11.42 -13.72
CA GLU A 110 -2.41 12.27 -14.86
C GLU A 110 -3.57 12.57 -15.82
N ASP A 111 -4.45 11.60 -16.08
CA ASP A 111 -5.59 11.73 -16.98
C ASP A 111 -6.74 12.57 -16.40
N ASP A 112 -6.83 12.68 -15.06
CA ASP A 112 -7.92 13.40 -14.38
C ASP A 112 -7.44 14.18 -13.15
N ASP A 113 -7.39 15.50 -13.29
CA ASP A 113 -7.03 16.45 -12.23
C ASP A 113 -7.98 16.49 -11.02
N SER A 114 -9.19 15.94 -11.16
CA SER A 114 -10.13 15.82 -10.06
C SER A 114 -9.80 14.67 -9.10
N ILE A 115 -8.98 13.70 -9.53
CA ILE A 115 -8.58 12.55 -8.70
C ILE A 115 -7.43 12.98 -7.78
N GLY A 116 -7.74 13.16 -6.50
CA GLY A 116 -6.75 13.45 -5.46
C GLY A 116 -6.08 12.21 -4.86
N MET A 117 -6.77 11.07 -4.90
CA MET A 117 -6.36 9.81 -4.28
C MET A 117 -6.89 8.62 -5.08
N ALA A 118 -6.02 7.67 -5.39
CA ALA A 118 -6.35 6.42 -6.06
C ALA A 118 -5.69 5.22 -5.36
N THR A 119 -6.30 4.05 -5.48
CA THR A 119 -5.81 2.77 -4.96
C THR A 119 -6.20 1.63 -5.90
N LEU A 120 -5.86 0.40 -5.51
CA LEU A 120 -6.02 -0.80 -6.30
C LEU A 120 -6.92 -1.83 -5.61
N ARG A 121 -7.51 -2.70 -6.43
CA ARG A 121 -8.25 -3.87 -5.96
C ARG A 121 -7.95 -5.11 -6.80
N LEU A 122 -8.25 -6.27 -6.24
CA LEU A 122 -8.18 -7.57 -6.90
C LEU A 122 -9.46 -8.37 -6.68
N PRO A 123 -9.79 -9.32 -7.58
CA PRO A 123 -10.84 -10.29 -7.31
C PRO A 123 -10.59 -11.03 -5.99
N ALA A 124 -11.63 -11.16 -5.15
CA ALA A 124 -11.57 -11.88 -3.89
C ALA A 124 -12.42 -13.17 -3.93
N GLY A 125 -11.77 -14.29 -3.64
CA GLY A 125 -12.39 -15.60 -3.43
C GLY A 125 -12.93 -15.75 -2.00
N GLU A 126 -13.44 -16.94 -1.66
CA GLU A 126 -14.01 -17.15 -0.32
C GLU A 126 -12.98 -17.04 0.81
N SER A 127 -11.72 -17.43 0.55
CA SER A 127 -10.62 -17.31 1.52
C SER A 127 -10.36 -15.86 1.89
N GLU A 128 -10.20 -14.98 0.90
CA GLU A 128 -9.93 -13.55 1.12
C GLU A 128 -11.13 -12.87 1.77
N MET A 129 -12.35 -13.29 1.41
CA MET A 129 -13.56 -12.74 1.99
C MET A 129 -13.75 -13.11 3.45
N ALA A 130 -13.29 -14.30 3.86
CA ALA A 130 -13.35 -14.77 5.23
C ALA A 130 -12.20 -14.24 6.12
N ASP A 131 -11.09 -13.81 5.53
CA ASP A 131 -9.92 -13.32 6.27
C ASP A 131 -10.10 -11.85 6.70
N PRO A 132 -10.15 -11.53 8.01
CA PRO A 132 -10.24 -10.14 8.49
C PRO A 132 -8.95 -9.33 8.29
N ASN A 133 -7.82 -9.98 7.98
CA ASN A 133 -6.59 -9.27 7.62
C ASN A 133 -6.64 -8.74 6.20
N VAL A 134 -7.41 -9.38 5.30
CA VAL A 134 -7.63 -8.89 3.94
C VAL A 134 -8.74 -7.84 3.97
N VAL A 135 -8.42 -6.62 3.55
CA VAL A 135 -9.42 -5.54 3.47
C VAL A 135 -10.27 -5.74 2.23
N LYS A 136 -11.59 -5.60 2.36
CA LYS A 136 -12.53 -5.65 1.23
C LYS A 136 -12.90 -4.24 0.82
N VAL A 137 -13.22 -4.07 -0.47
CA VAL A 137 -13.69 -2.80 -1.02
C VAL A 137 -14.92 -3.02 -1.89
N VAL A 138 -15.89 -2.12 -1.73
CA VAL A 138 -17.04 -2.01 -2.65
C VAL A 138 -16.95 -0.68 -3.38
N CYS A 139 -17.29 -0.69 -4.67
CA CYS A 139 -17.17 0.47 -5.54
C CYS A 139 -18.48 0.74 -6.27
N ASP A 140 -18.67 1.98 -6.69
CA ASP A 140 -19.72 2.31 -7.64
C ASP A 140 -19.33 1.90 -9.08
N SER A 141 -20.21 2.17 -10.05
CA SER A 141 -19.97 1.83 -11.46
C SER A 141 -18.83 2.63 -12.10
N GLY A 142 -18.40 3.73 -11.50
CA GLY A 142 -17.24 4.53 -11.93
C GLY A 142 -15.93 4.09 -11.27
N GLY A 143 -15.95 3.04 -10.45
CA GLY A 143 -14.77 2.59 -9.72
C GLY A 143 -14.41 3.47 -8.52
N ARG A 144 -15.32 4.32 -8.04
CA ARG A 144 -15.09 5.09 -6.81
C ARG A 144 -15.43 4.22 -5.61
N ALA A 145 -14.57 4.21 -4.60
CA ALA A 145 -14.82 3.47 -3.38
C ALA A 145 -16.09 4.00 -2.70
N LEU A 146 -17.02 3.08 -2.41
CA LEU A 146 -18.17 3.36 -1.56
C LEU A 146 -17.83 3.09 -0.09
N TYR A 147 -17.08 2.01 0.18
CA TYR A 147 -16.65 1.65 1.53
C TYR A 147 -15.49 0.63 1.50
N PHE A 148 -14.68 0.64 2.56
CA PHE A 148 -13.67 -0.38 2.86
C PHE A 148 -14.01 -1.05 4.20
N SER A 149 -13.81 -2.36 4.32
CA SER A 149 -14.08 -3.05 5.57
C SER A 149 -13.26 -4.33 5.72
N ARG A 150 -12.95 -4.70 6.96
CA ARG A 150 -12.45 -6.04 7.29
C ARG A 150 -13.56 -7.09 7.27
N ALA A 151 -14.82 -6.68 7.35
CA ALA A 151 -15.97 -7.56 7.18
C ALA A 151 -16.15 -7.98 5.72
N ALA A 152 -16.82 -9.11 5.51
CA ALA A 152 -17.14 -9.60 4.17
C ALA A 152 -18.22 -8.72 3.51
N ILE A 153 -17.82 -7.91 2.53
CA ILE A 153 -18.70 -7.04 1.74
C ILE A 153 -18.51 -7.23 0.23
N PRO A 154 -19.58 -7.14 -0.57
CA PRO A 154 -20.98 -7.02 -0.17
C PRO A 154 -21.52 -8.33 0.44
N HIS A 155 -22.55 -8.20 1.29
CA HIS A 155 -23.30 -9.35 1.77
C HIS A 155 -24.06 -10.04 0.63
N ARG A 156 -24.05 -11.37 0.59
CA ARG A 156 -24.76 -12.18 -0.42
C ARG A 156 -26.22 -12.40 -0.03
N PHE A 157 -27.06 -11.38 -0.23
CA PHE A 157 -28.49 -11.53 0.00
C PHE A 157 -29.07 -12.63 -0.91
N ARG A 158 -29.58 -13.71 -0.30
CA ARG A 158 -30.17 -14.89 -0.99
C ARG A 158 -29.24 -15.55 -2.01
N GLY A 159 -27.93 -15.56 -1.73
CA GLY A 159 -26.96 -16.24 -2.60
C GLY A 159 -26.60 -15.48 -3.88
N ALA A 160 -26.89 -14.18 -3.96
CA ALA A 160 -26.43 -13.35 -5.07
C ALA A 160 -24.90 -13.35 -5.20
N GLU A 161 -24.39 -13.40 -6.43
CA GLU A 161 -22.96 -13.45 -6.75
C GLU A 161 -22.51 -12.15 -7.42
N ALA A 162 -22.51 -11.05 -6.66
CA ALA A 162 -21.83 -9.83 -7.11
C ALA A 162 -20.30 -10.03 -7.09
N PRO A 163 -19.55 -9.36 -7.99
CA PRO A 163 -18.10 -9.31 -7.89
C PRO A 163 -17.69 -8.82 -6.50
N ARG A 164 -16.70 -9.48 -5.91
CA ARG A 164 -16.13 -9.14 -4.60
C ARG A 164 -14.65 -8.85 -4.77
N TRP A 165 -14.17 -7.89 -4.00
CA TRP A 165 -12.85 -7.34 -4.20
C TRP A 165 -12.09 -7.24 -2.89
N SER A 166 -10.81 -7.63 -2.92
CA SER A 166 -9.85 -7.25 -1.91
C SER A 166 -9.20 -5.94 -2.32
N HIS A 167 -8.96 -5.09 -1.34
CA HIS A 167 -8.20 -3.86 -1.48
C HIS A 167 -6.71 -4.17 -1.36
N VAL A 168 -5.90 -3.49 -2.17
CA VAL A 168 -4.44 -3.57 -2.15
C VAL A 168 -3.88 -2.30 -1.52
N GLY A 169 -2.99 -2.42 -0.53
CA GLY A 169 -2.52 -1.34 0.34
C GLY A 169 -1.70 -0.21 -0.30
N VAL A 170 -1.68 -0.08 -1.63
CA VAL A 170 -0.95 0.97 -2.35
C VAL A 170 -1.86 2.14 -2.70
N TYR A 171 -1.32 3.35 -2.60
CA TYR A 171 -2.06 4.56 -2.93
C TYR A 171 -1.24 5.50 -3.79
N ALA A 172 -1.86 6.08 -4.81
CA ALA A 172 -1.34 7.27 -5.48
C ALA A 172 -2.11 8.50 -5.00
N PHE A 173 -1.37 9.56 -4.69
CA PHE A 173 -1.91 10.83 -4.28
C PHE A 173 -1.36 11.93 -5.16
N ARG A 174 -2.17 12.95 -5.40
CA ARG A 174 -1.59 14.26 -5.71
C ARG A 174 -0.88 14.77 -4.46
N ARG A 175 0.30 15.39 -4.61
CA ARG A 175 1.08 15.86 -3.45
C ARG A 175 0.25 16.74 -2.52
N ARG A 176 -0.55 17.67 -3.07
CA ARG A 176 -1.46 18.52 -2.28
C ARG A 176 -2.44 17.68 -1.44
N SER A 177 -3.04 16.67 -2.05
CA SER A 177 -4.00 15.78 -1.41
C SER A 177 -3.33 14.88 -0.36
N LEU A 178 -2.11 14.42 -0.58
CA LEU A 178 -1.37 13.71 0.46
C LEU A 178 -1.15 14.59 1.70
N LEU A 179 -0.74 15.84 1.51
CA LEU A 179 -0.49 16.77 2.61
C LEU A 179 -1.77 17.16 3.35
N GLU A 180 -2.87 17.37 2.63
CA GLU A 180 -4.19 17.60 3.22
C GLU A 180 -4.69 16.38 3.99
N PHE A 181 -4.56 15.17 3.42
CA PHE A 181 -4.97 13.92 4.06
C PHE A 181 -4.21 13.68 5.37
N ALA A 182 -2.89 13.85 5.36
CA ALA A 182 -2.04 13.69 6.55
C ALA A 182 -2.33 14.73 7.64
N ALA A 183 -2.98 15.85 7.32
CA ALA A 183 -3.39 16.84 8.30
C ALA A 183 -4.77 16.56 8.93
N LEU A 184 -5.54 15.62 8.38
CA LEU A 184 -6.84 15.24 8.93
C LEU A 184 -6.66 14.44 10.23
N PRO A 185 -7.46 14.70 11.27
CA PRO A 185 -7.45 13.86 12.47
C PRO A 185 -7.99 12.45 12.16
N PRO A 186 -7.57 11.42 12.91
CA PRO A 186 -8.14 10.08 12.76
C PRO A 186 -9.65 10.08 12.95
N SER A 187 -10.37 9.41 12.06
CA SER A 187 -11.84 9.41 12.06
C SER A 187 -12.43 8.22 12.82
N ALA A 188 -13.75 8.21 13.01
CA ALA A 188 -14.39 7.18 13.84
C ALA A 188 -14.33 5.79 13.18
N LEU A 189 -14.62 5.69 11.88
CA LEU A 189 -14.59 4.42 11.16
C LEU A 189 -13.16 3.94 10.95
N GLU A 190 -12.21 4.86 10.74
CA GLU A 190 -10.79 4.51 10.73
C GLU A 190 -10.37 3.81 12.02
N GLN A 191 -10.75 4.35 13.18
CA GLN A 191 -10.36 3.78 14.47
C GLN A 191 -11.03 2.41 14.70
N GLU A 192 -12.29 2.25 14.30
CA GLU A 192 -13.04 1.00 14.46
C GLU A 192 -12.51 -0.11 13.55
N GLU A 193 -12.24 0.19 12.27
CA GLU A 193 -11.76 -0.80 11.29
C GLU A 193 -10.23 -0.92 11.26
N GLY A 194 -9.51 0.06 11.82
CA GLY A 194 -8.06 0.20 11.68
C GLY A 194 -7.64 0.41 10.22
N LEU A 195 -8.33 1.31 9.51
CA LEU A 195 -8.18 1.59 8.06
C LEU A 195 -8.11 3.09 7.77
N GLU A 196 -6.91 3.62 7.56
CA GLU A 196 -6.65 5.06 7.35
C GLU A 196 -7.46 5.68 6.20
N GLN A 197 -7.69 4.93 5.13
CA GLN A 197 -8.44 5.42 3.96
C GLN A 197 -9.90 5.74 4.25
N LEU A 198 -10.48 5.22 5.35
CA LEU A 198 -11.83 5.61 5.77
C LEU A 198 -11.89 7.07 6.23
N ARG A 199 -10.78 7.63 6.71
CA ARG A 199 -10.64 9.06 7.01
C ARG A 199 -10.92 9.92 5.79
N ALA A 200 -10.47 9.49 4.60
CA ALA A 200 -10.76 10.20 3.35
C ALA A 200 -12.26 10.19 3.06
N LEU A 201 -12.90 9.01 3.14
CA LEU A 201 -14.33 8.87 2.88
C LEU A 201 -15.20 9.68 3.87
N GLU A 202 -14.89 9.65 5.17
CA GLU A 202 -15.62 10.42 6.19
C GLU A 202 -15.49 11.94 6.00
N ASN A 203 -14.40 12.41 5.37
CA ASN A 203 -14.20 13.81 5.02
C ASN A 203 -14.70 14.16 3.60
N GLY A 204 -15.49 13.27 2.97
CA GLY A 204 -16.14 13.51 1.69
C GLY A 204 -15.22 13.38 0.47
N TRP A 205 -14.05 12.76 0.61
CA TRP A 205 -13.15 12.54 -0.50
C TRP A 205 -13.63 11.40 -1.38
N THR A 206 -13.37 11.54 -2.68
CA THR A 206 -13.47 10.41 -3.60
C THR A 206 -12.15 9.66 -3.62
N VAL A 207 -12.21 8.34 -3.44
CA VAL A 207 -11.06 7.45 -3.64
C VAL A 207 -11.31 6.67 -4.92
N GLN A 208 -10.51 6.90 -5.96
CA GLN A 208 -10.57 6.12 -7.19
C GLN A 208 -9.98 4.73 -6.93
N VAL A 209 -10.65 3.68 -7.40
CA VAL A 209 -10.18 2.30 -7.28
C VAL A 209 -10.04 1.72 -8.68
N LEU A 210 -8.86 1.17 -8.98
CA LEU A 210 -8.55 0.54 -10.26
C LEU A 210 -8.28 -0.94 -10.06
N ASP A 211 -8.48 -1.73 -11.12
CA ASP A 211 -8.16 -3.15 -11.09
C ASP A 211 -6.64 -3.36 -11.20
N ALA A 212 -6.09 -4.12 -10.26
CA ALA A 212 -4.73 -4.64 -10.34
C ALA A 212 -4.70 -6.00 -11.06
N GLN A 213 -3.49 -6.47 -11.35
CA GLN A 213 -3.26 -7.79 -11.91
C GLN A 213 -2.27 -8.57 -11.05
N GLY A 214 -2.33 -9.89 -11.13
CA GLY A 214 -1.45 -10.78 -10.37
C GLY A 214 -1.97 -11.13 -8.98
N GLU A 215 -1.14 -11.85 -8.26
CA GLU A 215 -1.39 -12.22 -6.86
C GLU A 215 -0.61 -11.29 -5.95
N PHE A 216 -1.24 -10.84 -4.88
CA PHE A 216 -0.60 -9.99 -3.89
C PHE A 216 -0.28 -10.80 -2.66
N LEU A 217 0.92 -10.58 -2.13
CA LEU A 217 1.41 -11.28 -0.96
C LEU A 217 1.98 -10.26 0.01
N GLU A 218 1.19 -9.95 1.02
CA GLU A 218 1.62 -9.13 2.14
C GLU A 218 2.37 -9.96 3.17
N VAL A 219 3.50 -9.45 3.65
CA VAL A 219 4.22 -10.06 4.79
C VAL A 219 3.85 -9.32 6.06
N ASN A 220 3.03 -9.93 6.91
CA ASN A 220 2.60 -9.33 8.18
C ASN A 220 2.89 -10.22 9.40
N THR A 221 3.02 -11.51 9.18
CA THR A 221 3.26 -12.54 10.20
C THR A 221 4.45 -13.41 9.82
N PRO A 222 5.03 -14.17 10.77
CA PRO A 222 6.02 -15.20 10.44
C PRO A 222 5.52 -16.24 9.43
N GLY A 223 4.22 -16.56 9.43
CA GLY A 223 3.63 -17.47 8.45
C GLY A 223 3.61 -16.90 7.03
N ASP A 224 3.34 -15.60 6.90
CA ASP A 224 3.40 -14.91 5.60
C ASP A 224 4.83 -14.86 5.07
N LEU A 225 5.80 -14.62 5.96
CA LEU A 225 7.21 -14.61 5.61
C LEU A 225 7.67 -15.97 5.06
N GLU A 226 7.19 -17.06 5.65
CA GLU A 226 7.52 -18.41 5.18
C GLU A 226 6.86 -18.71 3.82
N ARG A 227 5.59 -18.35 3.66
CA ARG A 227 4.90 -18.43 2.37
C ARG A 227 5.61 -17.61 1.29
N ALA A 228 6.08 -16.41 1.63
CA ALA A 228 6.86 -15.55 0.73
C ALA A 228 8.17 -16.19 0.29
N ARG A 229 8.88 -16.88 1.19
CA ARG A 229 10.08 -17.65 0.82
C ARG A 229 9.75 -18.74 -0.19
N GLN A 230 8.73 -19.54 0.08
CA GLN A 230 8.32 -20.64 -0.80
C GLN A 230 7.95 -20.17 -2.21
N VAL A 231 7.17 -19.09 -2.32
CA VAL A 231 6.75 -18.51 -3.60
C VAL A 231 7.95 -17.97 -4.40
N LEU A 232 8.83 -17.19 -3.76
CA LEU A 232 9.97 -16.58 -4.46
C LEU A 232 11.10 -17.56 -4.76
N GLU A 233 11.27 -18.62 -3.96
CA GLU A 233 12.24 -19.68 -4.24
C GLU A 233 11.78 -20.60 -5.37
N SER A 234 10.48 -20.91 -5.43
CA SER A 234 9.91 -21.72 -6.53
C SER A 234 9.99 -21.00 -7.87
N ALA A 235 9.88 -19.67 -7.89
CA ALA A 235 10.01 -18.86 -9.11
C ALA A 235 11.45 -18.75 -9.65
N ARG A 236 12.46 -19.21 -8.90
CA ARG A 236 13.88 -19.23 -9.32
C ARG A 236 14.34 -20.57 -9.92
N GLY A 237 13.53 -21.63 -9.81
CA GLY A 237 13.79 -22.95 -10.39
C GLY A 237 13.15 -23.10 -11.76
#